data_AF-A0A016S6H3-F1
#
_entry.id   AF-A0A016S6H3-F1
#
_cell.length_a   1.000
_cell.length_b   1.000
_cell.length_c   1.000
_cell.angle_alpha   90.00
_cell.angle_beta   90.00
_cell.angle_gamma   90.00
#
_symmetry.space_group_name_H-M   'P 1'
#
loop_
_entity.id
_entity.type
_entity.pdbx_description
1 polymer ?
#
loop_
_entity_poly.entity_id
_entity_poly.type
_entity_poly.pdbx_seq_one_letter_code
_entity_poly.pdbx_strand_id
1 'polypeptide(L)'
;MSASASASHDFVTEIPPDDMRGSSDIALTIHERVVLAVVTAIVAVIGICLNGISAFLILRLRVFRNAFGCLMALNSLSNVGVLTTFLFWAAPVMIL
;
A
#
# COMPACT_ATOMS: atom_id res chain seq x y z
N MET A 1 47.40 13.68 -49.10
CA MET A 1 46.31 14.63 -48.79
C MET A 1 45.01 14.06 -49.32
N SER A 2 44.23 13.39 -48.47
CA SER A 2 42.79 13.19 -48.66
C SER A 2 42.24 12.74 -47.30
N ALA A 3 42.11 13.74 -46.43
CA ALA A 3 41.38 13.60 -45.18
C ALA A 3 39.92 13.98 -45.45
N SER A 4 39.04 13.35 -44.69
CA SER A 4 37.75 13.93 -44.28
C SER A 4 36.68 14.08 -45.36
N ALA A 5 36.03 12.99 -45.75
CA ALA A 5 34.72 13.08 -46.41
C ALA A 5 33.78 11.88 -46.16
N SER A 6 34.00 11.08 -45.11
CA SER A 6 33.13 9.92 -44.84
C SER A 6 32.94 9.70 -43.33
N ALA A 7 32.48 10.74 -42.63
CA ALA A 7 32.14 10.67 -41.21
C ALA A 7 30.93 11.53 -40.85
N SER A 8 30.10 11.89 -41.83
CA SER A 8 28.95 12.81 -41.62
C SER A 8 27.59 12.21 -41.97
N HIS A 9 27.52 10.92 -42.30
CA HIS A 9 26.25 10.25 -42.64
C HIS A 9 25.81 9.18 -41.63
N ASP A 10 26.62 8.92 -40.60
CA ASP A 10 26.30 8.00 -39.49
C ASP A 10 25.90 8.72 -38.19
N PHE A 11 25.70 10.04 -38.25
CA PHE A 11 25.15 10.83 -37.14
C PHE A 11 23.64 11.05 -37.34
N VAL A 12 22.93 10.00 -37.78
CA VAL A 12 21.49 9.90 -37.58
C VAL A 12 21.32 9.27 -36.21
N THR A 13 21.11 10.12 -35.21
CA THR A 13 20.42 9.88 -33.94
C THR A 13 19.67 8.55 -33.86
N GLU A 14 20.35 7.47 -33.47
CA GLU A 14 19.70 6.34 -32.81
C GLU A 14 19.38 6.79 -31.38
N ILE A 15 18.13 7.18 -31.15
CA ILE A 15 17.60 7.26 -29.79
C ILE A 15 17.46 5.79 -29.32
N PRO A 16 18.23 5.33 -28.32
CA PRO A 16 18.17 3.95 -27.87
C PRO A 16 16.75 3.61 -27.37
N PRO A 17 16.18 2.45 -27.74
CA PRO A 17 14.82 2.04 -27.37
C PRO A 17 14.63 1.70 -25.88
N ASP A 18 15.68 1.86 -25.07
CA ASP A 18 15.73 1.41 -23.68
C ASP A 18 15.01 2.37 -22.71
N ASP A 19 14.78 3.62 -23.12
CA ASP A 19 14.19 4.66 -22.27
C ASP A 19 12.66 4.50 -22.11
N MET A 20 11.98 3.98 -23.15
CA MET A 20 10.53 3.74 -23.08
C MET A 20 10.17 2.59 -22.14
N ARG A 21 11.03 1.58 -22.04
CA ARG A 21 10.80 0.41 -21.19
C ARG A 21 10.85 0.78 -19.71
N GLY A 22 11.82 1.61 -19.32
CA GLY A 22 11.91 2.15 -17.97
C GLY A 22 10.67 2.95 -17.58
N SER A 23 10.13 3.78 -18.48
CA SER A 23 8.93 4.57 -18.18
C SER A 23 7.67 3.70 -17.98
N SER A 24 7.52 2.60 -18.74
CA SER A 24 6.42 1.64 -18.54
C SER A 24 6.58 0.81 -17.26
N ASP A 25 7.80 0.42 -16.90
CA ASP A 25 8.08 -0.33 -15.67
C ASP A 25 7.82 0.52 -14.42
N ILE A 26 8.13 1.82 -14.50
CA ILE A 26 7.81 2.80 -13.44
C ILE A 26 6.29 3.00 -13.32
N ALA A 27 5.59 3.15 -14.44
CA ALA A 27 4.13 3.29 -14.42
C ALA A 27 3.44 2.03 -13.85
N LEU A 28 3.95 0.84 -14.18
CA LEU A 28 3.43 -0.43 -13.70
C LEU A 28 3.64 -0.59 -12.18
N THR A 29 4.84 -0.28 -11.69
CA THR A 29 5.15 -0.34 -10.25
C THR A 29 4.36 0.68 -9.41
N ILE A 30 4.10 1.88 -9.95
CA ILE A 30 3.21 2.87 -9.30
C ILE A 30 1.79 2.32 -9.20
N HIS A 31 1.27 1.73 -10.27
CA HIS A 31 -0.08 1.17 -10.28
C HIS A 31 -0.23 0.04 -9.24
N GLU A 32 0.76 -0.85 -9.14
CA GLU A 32 0.78 -1.92 -8.13
C GLU A 32 0.76 -1.36 -6.69
N ARG A 33 1.58 -0.35 -6.41
CA ARG A 33 1.64 0.31 -5.09
C ARG A 33 0.31 0.96 -4.72
N VAL A 34 -0.34 1.63 -5.66
CA VAL A 34 -1.65 2.26 -5.43
C VAL A 34 -2.71 1.20 -5.14
N VAL A 35 -2.72 0.10 -5.91
CA VAL A 35 -3.66 -1.00 -5.67
C VAL A 35 -3.46 -1.61 -4.28
N LEU A 36 -2.22 -1.88 -3.89
CA LEU A 36 -1.89 -2.42 -2.56
C LEU A 36 -2.31 -1.47 -1.44
N ALA A 37 -2.11 -0.16 -1.62
CA ALA A 37 -2.52 0.85 -0.66
C ALA A 37 -4.04 0.89 -0.48
N VAL A 38 -4.79 0.86 -1.59
CA VAL A 38 -6.26 0.87 -1.57
C VAL A 38 -6.81 -0.40 -0.91
N VAL A 39 -6.31 -1.58 -1.29
CA VAL A 39 -6.75 -2.85 -0.70
C VAL A 39 -6.47 -2.87 0.80
N THR A 40 -5.29 -2.43 1.21
CA THR A 40 -4.91 -2.36 2.64
C THR A 40 -5.80 -1.39 3.41
N ALA A 41 -6.13 -0.22 2.83
CA ALA A 41 -7.03 0.75 3.44
C ALA A 41 -8.45 0.17 3.64
N ILE A 42 -8.99 -0.54 2.64
CA ILE A 42 -10.31 -1.17 2.72
C ILE A 42 -10.33 -2.24 3.82
N VAL A 43 -9.34 -3.13 3.82
CA VAL A 43 -9.21 -4.19 4.85
C VAL A 43 -9.05 -3.58 6.24
N ALA A 44 -8.28 -2.50 6.36
CA ALA A 44 -8.10 -1.77 7.61
C ALA A 44 -9.44 -1.21 8.14
N VAL A 45 -10.22 -0.53 7.30
CA VAL A 45 -11.53 0.03 7.68
C VAL A 45 -12.51 -1.06 8.10
N ILE A 46 -12.61 -2.15 7.32
CA ILE A 46 -13.49 -3.28 7.64
C ILE A 46 -13.06 -3.92 8.97
N GLY A 47 -11.76 -4.13 9.15
CA GLY A 47 -11.20 -4.69 10.39
C GLY A 47 -11.47 -3.80 11.61
N ILE A 48 -11.38 -2.47 11.47
CA ILE A 48 -11.71 -1.51 12.53
C ILE A 48 -13.19 -1.58 12.88
N CYS A 49 -14.08 -1.60 11.89
CA CYS A 49 -15.53 -1.70 12.11
C CYS A 49 -15.90 -3.01 12.81
N LEU A 50 -15.43 -4.16 12.31
CA LEU A 50 -15.76 -5.46 12.88
C LEU A 50 -15.21 -5.63 14.31
N ASN A 51 -13.96 -5.25 14.54
CA ASN A 51 -13.36 -5.35 15.88
C ASN A 51 -13.95 -4.30 16.84
N GLY A 52 -14.23 -3.08 16.36
CA GLY A 52 -14.89 -2.04 17.15
C GLY A 52 -16.30 -2.45 17.57
N ILE A 53 -17.10 -3.01 16.65
CA ILE A 53 -18.44 -3.53 16.94
C ILE A 53 -18.37 -4.68 17.94
N SER A 54 -17.42 -5.60 17.78
CA SER A 54 -17.24 -6.74 18.69
C SER A 54 -16.87 -6.30 20.12
N ALA A 55 -15.90 -5.39 20.25
CA ALA A 55 -15.53 -4.81 21.54
C ALA A 55 -16.68 -4.01 22.16
N PHE A 56 -17.42 -3.23 21.36
CA PHE A 56 -18.58 -2.46 21.83
C PHE A 56 -19.72 -3.38 22.29
N LEU A 57 -20.01 -4.47 21.57
CA LEU A 57 -21.02 -5.46 21.96
C LEU A 57 -20.66 -6.13 23.28
N ILE A 58 -19.39 -6.51 23.47
CA ILE A 58 -18.91 -7.14 24.72
C ILE A 58 -18.95 -6.16 25.89
N LEU A 59 -18.61 -4.88 25.69
CA LEU A 59 -18.73 -3.86 26.72
C LEU A 59 -20.19 -3.54 27.08
N ARG A 60 -21.11 -3.65 26.10
CA ARG A 60 -22.53 -3.32 26.28
C ARG A 60 -23.37 -4.48 26.83
N LEU A 61 -23.07 -5.72 26.47
CA LEU A 61 -23.78 -6.91 26.99
C LEU A 61 -23.15 -7.40 28.29
N ARG A 62 -23.81 -7.12 29.42
CA ARG A 62 -23.43 -7.66 30.75
C ARG A 62 -23.38 -9.19 30.83
N VAL A 63 -23.99 -9.90 29.87
CA VAL A 63 -23.97 -11.37 29.75
C VAL A 63 -22.56 -11.91 29.47
N PHE A 64 -21.68 -11.14 28.82
CA PHE A 64 -20.32 -11.55 28.49
C PHE A 64 -19.25 -11.03 29.46
N ARG A 65 -19.65 -10.46 30.61
CA ARG A 65 -18.74 -9.91 31.63
C ARG A 65 -18.10 -11.02 32.48
N ASN A 66 -17.59 -12.03 31.80
CA ASN A 66 -16.76 -13.11 32.33
C ASN A 66 -15.30 -12.85 31.90
N ALA A 67 -14.33 -13.41 32.63
CA ALA A 67 -12.90 -13.17 32.35
C ALA A 67 -12.51 -13.47 30.90
N PHE A 68 -13.16 -14.48 30.29
CA PHE A 68 -12.98 -14.86 28.89
C PHE A 68 -13.49 -13.81 27.90
N GLY A 69 -14.64 -13.19 28.15
CA GLY A 69 -15.19 -12.14 27.28
C GLY A 69 -14.35 -10.87 27.32
N CYS A 70 -13.80 -10.52 28.49
CA CYS A 70 -12.90 -9.38 28.65
C CYS A 70 -11.59 -9.55 27.87
N LEU A 71 -11.01 -10.76 27.87
CA LEU A 71 -9.84 -11.10 27.05
C LEU A 71 -10.11 -10.96 25.55
N MET A 72 -11.28 -11.43 25.09
CA MET A 72 -11.73 -11.27 23.70
C MET A 72 -11.91 -9.80 23.31
N ALA A 73 -12.48 -8.97 24.19
CA ALA A 73 -12.61 -7.53 23.95
C ALA A 73 -11.25 -6.83 23.88
N LEU A 74 -10.30 -7.14 24.77
CA LEU A 74 -8.95 -6.57 24.72
C LEU A 74 -8.19 -7.00 23.46
N ASN A 75 -8.34 -8.25 23.04
CA ASN A 75 -7.77 -8.73 21.79
C ASN A 75 -8.35 -7.99 20.58
N SER A 76 -9.67 -7.80 20.56
CA SER A 76 -10.34 -7.05 19.50
C SER A 76 -9.94 -5.56 19.52
N LEU A 77 -9.79 -4.96 20.70
CA LEU A 77 -9.32 -3.59 20.88
C LEU A 77 -7.86 -3.41 20.41
N SER A 78 -7.00 -4.39 20.68
CA SER A 78 -5.61 -4.43 20.18
C SER A 78 -5.59 -4.48 18.65
N ASN A 79 -6.45 -5.30 18.04
CA ASN A 79 -6.59 -5.33 16.58
C ASN A 79 -7.02 -3.97 16.03
N VAL A 80 -7.99 -3.29 16.64
CA VAL A 80 -8.37 -1.92 16.24
C VAL A 80 -7.16 -0.99 16.32
N GLY A 81 -6.39 -1.00 17.41
CA GLY A 81 -5.19 -0.17 17.56
C GLY A 81 -4.14 -0.42 16.47
N VAL A 82 -3.85 -1.68 16.16
CA VAL A 82 -2.90 -2.06 15.10
C VAL A 82 -3.42 -1.64 13.72
N LEU A 83 -4.69 -1.87 13.40
CA LEU A 83 -5.30 -1.46 12.13
C LEU A 83 -5.31 0.07 11.97
N THR A 84 -5.53 0.81 13.06
CA THR A 84 -5.49 2.29 13.05
C THR A 84 -4.06 2.80 12.80
N THR A 85 -3.08 2.15 13.43
CA THR A 85 -1.66 2.45 13.22
C THR A 85 -1.23 2.14 11.78
N PHE A 86 -1.66 1.00 11.23
CA PHE A 86 -1.43 0.68 9.82
C PHE A 86 -2.07 1.70 8.88
N LEU A 87 -3.27 2.19 9.20
CA LEU A 87 -3.94 3.19 8.37
C LEU A 87 -3.22 4.55 8.40
N PHE A 88 -2.72 4.97 9.56
CA PHE A 88 -2.01 6.25 9.72
C PHE A 88 -0.54 6.21 9.29
N TRP A 89 0.11 5.05 9.35
CA TRP A 89 1.54 4.89 9.08
C TRP A 89 1.85 4.19 7.75
N ALA A 90 1.14 3.12 7.38
CA ALA A 90 1.44 2.38 6.15
C ALA A 90 0.89 3.08 4.89
N ALA A 91 -0.21 3.83 5.00
CA ALA A 91 -0.76 4.60 3.88
C ALA A 91 0.22 5.67 3.33
N PRO A 92 0.87 6.52 4.15
CA PRO A 92 1.87 7.45 3.64
C PRO A 92 3.17 6.78 3.17
N VAL A 93 3.57 5.65 3.78
CA VAL A 93 4.78 4.90 3.36
C VAL A 93 4.59 4.18 2.02
N MET A 94 3.37 3.86 1.60
CA MET A 94 3.12 3.36 0.26
C MET A 94 3.07 4.46 -0.81
N ILE A 95 2.76 5.70 -0.42
CA ILE A 95 2.70 6.86 -1.32
C ILE A 95 4.08 7.51 -1.54
N LEU A 96 4.96 7.47 -0.52
CA LEU A 96 6.33 8.03 -0.53
C LEU A 96 7.34 7.03 -1.09
#